data_AF-A0A1F9DA44-F1
#
_entry.id   AF-A0A1F9DA44-F1
#
_cell.length_a   1.000
_cell.length_b   1.000
_cell.length_c   1.000
_cell.angle_alpha   90.00
_cell.angle_beta   90.00
_cell.angle_gamma   90.00
#
_symmetry.space_group_name_H-M   'P 1'
#
loop_
_entity.id
_entity.type
_entity.pdbx_description
1 polymer ?
#
loop_
_entity_poly.entity_id
_entity_poly.type
_entity_poly.pdbx_seq_one_letter_code
_entity_poly.pdbx_strand_id
1 'polypeptide(L)' 'MPAIASLEDLKAAQNDLHEAKDLNELKATFKKWRSIGWKNICKLWLEESTPEKLKGEEH' A
#
# COMPACT_ATOMS: atom_id res chain seq x y z
N MET A 1 -13.16 5.94 -7.54
CA MET A 1 -13.49 4.50 -7.56
C MET A 1 -12.76 3.88 -6.39
N PRO A 2 -13.44 3.32 -5.38
CA PRO A 2 -12.77 2.67 -4.28
C PRO A 2 -12.19 1.38 -4.85
N ALA A 3 -10.88 1.34 -4.96
CA ALA A 3 -10.19 0.14 -5.34
C ALA A 3 -10.04 -0.66 -4.06
N ILE A 4 -11.03 -1.51 -3.83
CA ILE A 4 -11.10 -2.44 -2.71
C ILE A 4 -9.90 -3.38 -2.86
N ALA A 5 -8.79 -3.02 -2.24
CA ALA A 5 -7.61 -3.87 -2.17
C ALA A 5 -7.86 -4.95 -1.12
N SER A 6 -7.55 -6.20 -1.44
CA SER A 6 -7.70 -7.27 -0.46
C SER A 6 -6.72 -7.08 0.69
N LEU A 7 -7.00 -7.68 1.85
CA LEU A 7 -6.05 -7.67 2.97
C LEU A 7 -4.68 -8.23 2.55
N GLU A 8 -4.69 -9.24 1.68
CA GLU A 8 -3.49 -9.85 1.11
C GLU A 8 -2.71 -8.87 0.24
N ASP A 9 -3.39 -8.09 -0.61
CA ASP A 9 -2.77 -7.04 -1.43
C ASP A 9 -2.14 -5.95 -0.56
N LEU A 10 -2.82 -5.53 0.52
CA LEU A 10 -2.31 -4.52 1.44
C LEU A 10 -1.06 -5.00 2.19
N LYS A 11 -1.03 -6.27 2.61
CA LYS A 11 0.14 -6.89 3.25
C LYS A 11 1.30 -7.04 2.27
N ALA A 12 1.03 -7.47 1.05
CA ALA A 12 2.04 -7.57 -0.01
C ALA A 12 2.61 -6.19 -0.36
N ALA A 13 1.76 -5.17 -0.45
CA ALA A 13 2.17 -3.79 -0.69
C ALA A 13 3.07 -3.25 0.42
N GLN A 14 2.74 -3.51 1.69
CA GLN A 14 3.58 -3.11 2.81
C GLN A 14 4.96 -3.79 2.75
N ASN A 15 5.00 -5.09 2.43
CA ASN A 15 6.26 -5.82 2.31
C ASN A 15 7.12 -5.31 1.14
N ASP A 16 6.53 -5.15 -0.06
CA ASP A 16 7.23 -4.56 -1.21
C ASP A 16 7.74 -3.13 -0.93
N LEU A 17 7.03 -2.34 -0.11
CA LEU A 17 7.45 -0.99 0.29
C LEU A 17 8.63 -1.02 1.27
N HIS A 18 8.70 -2.02 2.15
CA HIS A 18 9.81 -2.24 3.07
C HIS A 18 11.05 -2.83 2.38
N GLU A 19 10.86 -3.65 1.35
CA GLU A 19 11.95 -4.26 0.60
C GLU A 19 12.60 -3.29 -0.40
N ALA A 20 11.90 -2.24 -0.83
CA ALA A 20 12.44 -1.23 -1.73
C ALA A 20 13.58 -0.44 -1.08
N LYS A 21 14.79 -0.57 -1.61
CA LYS A 21 16.00 0.11 -1.10
C LYS A 21 16.29 1.42 -1.82
N ASP A 22 15.84 1.52 -3.07
CA ASP A 22 16.09 2.67 -3.93
C ASP A 22 14.81 3.35 -4.42
N LEU A 23 14.91 4.63 -4.79
CA LEU A 23 13.79 5.42 -5.32
C LEU A 23 13.15 4.83 -6.58
N ASN A 24 13.91 4.09 -7.38
CA ASN A 24 13.38 3.40 -8.57
C ASN A 24 12.51 2.20 -8.20
N GLU A 25 12.94 1.41 -7.21
CA GLU A 25 12.14 0.30 -6.68
C GLU A 25 10.88 0.82 -6.01
N LEU A 26 11.02 1.88 -5.21
CA LEU A 26 9.88 2.56 -4.58
C LEU A 26 8.87 3.02 -5.65
N LYS A 27 9.32 3.70 -6.71
CA LYS A 27 8.46 4.09 -7.84
C LYS A 27 7.77 2.90 -8.51
N ALA A 28 8.46 1.76 -8.65
CA ALA A 28 7.88 0.55 -9.22
C ALA A 28 6.79 -0.03 -8.30
N THR A 29 7.05 -0.11 -7.00
CA THR A 29 6.11 -0.56 -5.97
C THR A 29 4.85 0.31 -5.94
N PHE A 30 5.00 1.64 -5.95
CA PHE A 30 3.88 2.57 -6.00
C PHE A 30 3.03 2.43 -7.28
N LYS A 31 3.66 2.14 -8.44
CA LYS A 31 2.93 1.88 -9.69
C LYS A 31 2.19 0.55 -9.65
N LYS A 32 2.82 -0.51 -9.14
CA LYS A 32 2.26 -1.86 -8.98
C LYS A 32 0.99 -1.81 -8.11
N TRP A 33 1.06 -1.10 -6.99
CA TRP A 33 -0.02 -1.00 -6.01
C TRP A 33 -0.92 0.23 -6.21
N ARG A 34 -0.83 0.91 -7.37
CA ARG A 34 -1.64 2.09 -7.69
C ARG A 34 -3.14 1.86 -7.50
N SER A 35 -3.62 0.62 -7.68
CA SER A 35 -5.00 0.23 -7.43
C SER A 35 -5.40 0.65 -6.01
N ILE A 36 -4.66 0.24 -4.98
CA ILE A 36 -4.90 0.55 -3.55
C ILE A 36 -5.09 2.06 -3.27
N GLY A 37 -4.52 2.90 -4.13
CA GLY A 37 -4.62 4.35 -4.06
C GLY A 37 -3.44 4.97 -3.32
N TRP A 38 -2.91 6.07 -3.88
CA TRP A 38 -1.70 6.73 -3.40
C TRP A 38 -1.74 7.08 -1.90
N LYS A 39 -2.88 7.53 -1.40
CA LYS A 39 -3.05 7.87 0.03
C LYS A 39 -2.85 6.66 0.94
N ASN A 40 -3.41 5.51 0.55
CA ASN A 40 -3.34 4.29 1.34
C ASN A 40 -1.93 3.68 1.28
N ILE A 41 -1.27 3.73 0.12
CA ILE A 41 0.13 3.29 -0.02
C ILE A 41 1.05 4.16 0.85
N CYS A 42 0.87 5.48 0.87
CA CYS A 42 1.66 6.35 1.75
C CYS A 42 1.40 6.07 3.23
N LYS A 43 0.14 5.86 3.64
CA LYS A 43 -0.21 5.47 5.01
C LYS A 43 0.47 4.14 5.42
N LEU A 44 0.54 3.16 4.51
CA LEU A 44 1.24 1.89 4.74
C LEU A 44 2.76 2.09 4.86
N TRP A 45 3.33 2.90 3.97
CA TRP A 45 4.77 3.13 3.91
C TRP A 45 5.29 3.94 5.10
N LEU A 46 4.51 4.91 5.57
CA LEU A 46 4.81 5.72 6.76
C LEU A 46 4.40 5.02 8.07
N GLU A 47 3.88 3.79 7.99
CA GLU A 47 3.35 3.02 9.12
C GLU A 47 2.24 3.74 9.92
N GLU A 48 1.62 4.77 9.33
CA GLU A 48 0.51 5.53 9.92
C GLU A 48 -0.78 4.70 9.99
N SER A 49 -0.89 3.64 9.18
CA SER A 49 -2.01 2.70 9.23
C SER A 49 -1.58 1.29 8.88
N THR A 50 -2.18 0.31 9.55
CA THR A 50 -1.96 -1.11 9.25
C THR A 50 -2.86 -1.56 8.10
N PRO A 51 -2.48 -2.63 7.36
CA PRO A 51 -3.34 -3.28 6.36
C PRO A 51 -4.75 -3.57 6.87
N GLU A 52 -4.87 -3.97 8.14
CA GLU A 52 -6.15 -4.28 8.80
C GLU A 52 -7.01 -3.03 9.03
N LYS A 53 -6.40 -1.91 9.44
CA LYS A 53 -7.09 -0.63 9.59
C LYS A 53 -7.57 -0.07 8.25
N LEU A 54 -6.73 -0.13 7.21
CA LEU A 54 -7.08 0.37 5.88
C LEU A 54 -8.25 -0.39 5.25
N LYS A 55 -8.30 -1.71 5.43
CA LYS A 55 -9.46 -2.50 5.02
C LYS A 55 -10.74 -2.12 5.79
N GLY A 56 -10.60 -1.73 7.06
CA GLY A 56 -11.72 -1.29 7.90
C GLY A 56 -12.19 0.15 7.66
N GLU A 57 -11.32 1.02 7.14
CA GLU A 57 -11.62 2.43 6.83
C GLU A 57 -12.41 2.63 5.52
N GLU A 58 -12.46 1.64 4.62
CA GLU A 58 -13.24 1.71 3.36
C GLU A 58 -14.72 1.33 3.51
N HIS A 59 -15.27 1.31 4.73
CA HIS A 59 -16.70 1.06 4.99
C HIS A 59 -17.45 2.33 5.41
#